data_AF-A0AAE3TAF4-F1
#
_entry.id   AF-A0AAE3TAF4-F1
#
_cell.length_a   1.000
_cell.length_b   1.000
_cell.length_c   1.000
_cell.angle_alpha   90.00
_cell.angle_beta   90.00
_cell.angle_gamma   90.00
#
_symmetry.space_group_name_H-M   'P 1'
#
loop_
_entity.id
_entity.type
_entity.pdbx_description
1 polymer ?
#
loop_
_entity_poly.entity_id
_entity_poly.type
_entity_poly.pdbx_seq_one_letter_code
_entity_poly.pdbx_strand_id
1 'polypeptide(L)'
;MNQDQHHFDTAVRGVLSQGGPSGSPGFCKYRDGDRRCAVGWLIPDEAYVPMIEGFSVAEYTVYQLIPGPKIPNVALLSQLQSAHDNAASTDDFITDFKNQARNIANGFGLNTEVLDHV
;
A
#
# COMPACT_ATOMS: atom_id res chain seq x y z
N MET A 1 1.27 -19.14 -4.82
CA MET A 1 0.77 -18.02 -4.00
C MET A 1 -0.05 -17.11 -4.89
N ASN A 2 -1.23 -16.66 -4.44
CA ASN A 2 -2.03 -15.68 -5.19
C ASN A 2 -1.27 -14.34 -5.24
N GLN A 3 -1.14 -13.73 -6.41
CA GLN A 3 -0.45 -12.43 -6.56
C GLN A 3 -1.13 -11.34 -5.72
N ASP A 4 -2.47 -11.35 -5.64
CA ASP A 4 -3.22 -10.37 -4.86
C ASP A 4 -2.95 -10.53 -3.37
N GLN A 5 -2.83 -11.78 -2.87
CA GLN A 5 -2.40 -12.03 -1.50
C GLN A 5 -0.98 -11.53 -1.25
N HIS A 6 -0.06 -11.80 -2.19
CA HIS A 6 1.32 -11.35 -2.05
C HIS A 6 1.44 -9.83 -1.97
N HIS A 7 0.71 -9.11 -2.83
CA HIS A 7 0.67 -7.65 -2.81
C HIS A 7 0.06 -7.14 -1.51
N PHE A 8 -1.05 -7.73 -1.07
CA PHE A 8 -1.67 -7.37 0.21
C PHE A 8 -0.70 -7.55 1.38
N ASP A 9 -0.09 -8.73 1.51
CA ASP A 9 0.83 -9.04 2.61
C ASP A 9 2.05 -8.11 2.62
N THR A 10 2.61 -7.83 1.45
CA THR A 10 3.81 -6.99 1.32
C THR A 10 3.49 -5.53 1.68
N ALA A 11 2.40 -4.98 1.14
CA ALA A 11 1.96 -3.62 1.42
C ALA A 11 1.62 -3.44 2.90
N VAL A 12 0.82 -4.35 3.47
CA VAL A 12 0.38 -4.29 4.86
C VAL A 12 1.58 -4.42 5.80
N ARG A 13 2.45 -5.41 5.59
CA ARG A 13 3.63 -5.60 6.43
C ARG A 13 4.53 -4.36 6.42
N GLY A 14 4.75 -3.77 5.24
CA GLY A 14 5.53 -2.56 5.08
C GLY A 14 4.95 -1.38 5.89
N VAL A 15 3.66 -1.10 5.70
CA VAL A 15 2.99 0.01 6.41
C VAL A 15 2.97 -0.20 7.93
N LEU A 16 2.67 -1.42 8.39
CA LEU A 16 2.65 -1.73 9.82
C LEU A 16 4.04 -1.60 10.45
N SER A 17 5.09 -2.06 9.75
CA SER A 17 6.48 -1.92 10.21
C SER A 17 6.93 -0.46 10.26
N GLN A 18 6.40 0.38 9.37
CA GLN A 18 6.68 1.82 9.32
C GLN A 18 5.99 2.60 10.44
N GLY A 19 4.83 2.15 10.90
CA GLY A 19 4.13 2.73 12.07
C GLY A 19 3.41 4.06 11.81
N GLY A 20 3.44 4.62 10.59
CA GLY A 20 2.87 5.93 10.30
C GLY A 20 2.86 6.26 8.81
N PRO A 21 2.39 7.46 8.41
CA PRO A 21 2.28 7.84 7.01
C PRO A 21 3.64 8.17 6.35
N SER A 22 3.65 8.08 5.02
CA SER A 22 4.74 8.52 4.14
C SER A 22 4.47 9.93 3.61
N GLY A 23 4.97 10.93 4.31
CA GLY A 23 4.73 12.35 4.01
C GLY A 23 3.65 12.97 4.90
N SER A 24 3.03 14.06 4.42
CA SER A 24 1.97 14.77 5.13
C SER A 24 0.59 14.14 4.88
N PRO A 25 -0.36 14.26 5.82
CA PRO A 25 -1.74 13.83 5.62
C PRO A 25 -2.33 14.41 4.31
N GLY A 26 -2.95 13.56 3.49
CA GLY A 26 -3.52 13.95 2.19
C GLY A 26 -2.51 14.17 1.05
N PHE A 27 -1.21 14.07 1.31
CA PHE A 27 -0.13 14.19 0.32
C PHE A 27 0.88 13.05 0.46
N CYS A 28 0.36 11.83 0.64
CA CYS A 28 1.25 10.68 0.80
C CYS A 28 2.05 10.43 -0.47
N LYS A 29 3.36 10.24 -0.30
CA LYS A 29 4.29 9.92 -1.38
C LYS A 29 4.45 8.41 -1.51
N TYR A 30 4.67 7.94 -2.73
CA TYR A 30 5.13 6.57 -2.95
C TYR A 30 6.43 6.32 -2.19
N ARG A 31 7.32 7.32 -2.13
CA ARG A 31 8.50 7.27 -1.26
C ARG A 31 8.83 8.63 -0.64
N ASP A 32 9.12 8.62 0.66
CA ASP A 32 9.64 9.77 1.43
C ASP A 32 10.76 9.29 2.36
N GLY A 33 11.98 9.23 1.83
CA GLY A 33 13.11 8.60 2.53
C GLY A 33 12.90 7.08 2.68
N ASP A 34 12.90 6.62 3.93
CA ASP A 34 12.64 5.21 4.29
C ASP A 34 11.14 4.89 4.41
N ARG A 35 10.28 5.92 4.32
CA ARG A 35 8.84 5.75 4.39
C ARG A 35 8.24 5.60 3.00
N ARG A 36 7.21 4.77 2.90
CA ARG A 36 6.48 4.47 1.67
C ARG A 36 4.99 4.39 1.98
N CYS A 37 4.14 4.80 1.05
CA CYS A 37 2.71 4.51 1.14
C CYS A 37 2.47 3.01 0.91
N ALA A 38 1.22 2.54 1.05
CA ALA A 38 0.89 1.13 0.85
C ALA A 38 1.36 0.58 -0.52
N VAL A 39 1.18 1.36 -1.59
CA VAL A 39 1.63 0.97 -2.94
C VAL A 39 3.14 1.11 -3.09
N GLY A 40 3.75 2.12 -2.45
CA GLY A 40 5.20 2.32 -2.49
C GLY A 40 5.97 1.12 -1.98
N TRP A 41 5.44 0.39 -0.99
CA TRP A 41 6.01 -0.87 -0.50
C TRP A 41 6.04 -2.01 -1.53
N LEU A 42 5.32 -1.88 -2.64
CA LEU A 42 5.32 -2.83 -3.75
C LEU A 42 6.28 -2.42 -4.88
N ILE A 43 6.84 -1.20 -4.83
CA ILE A 43 7.76 -0.69 -5.85
C ILE A 43 9.19 -0.88 -5.32
N PRO A 44 10.01 -1.72 -5.98
CA PRO A 44 11.41 -1.89 -5.60
C PRO A 44 12.18 -0.57 -5.66
N ASP A 45 13.22 -0.47 -4.83
CA ASP A 45 14.01 0.75 -4.72
C ASP A 45 14.67 1.15 -6.05
N GLU A 46 15.11 0.16 -6.83
CA GLU A 46 15.70 0.32 -8.15
C GLU A 46 14.69 0.69 -9.24
N ALA A 47 13.41 0.42 -9.03
CA ALA A 47 12.32 0.75 -9.96
C ALA A 47 11.68 2.11 -9.64
N TYR A 48 11.88 2.63 -8.42
CA TYR A 48 11.35 3.91 -8.02
C TYR A 48 11.96 5.06 -8.83
N VAL A 49 11.09 5.88 -9.42
CA VAL A 49 11.48 7.13 -10.09
C VAL A 49 10.66 8.28 -9.52
N PRO A 50 11.26 9.41 -9.06
CA PRO A 50 10.52 10.52 -8.44
C PRO A 50 9.39 11.10 -9.31
N MET A 51 9.44 10.90 -10.62
CA MET A 51 8.43 11.37 -11.58
C MET A 51 7.06 10.70 -11.41
N ILE A 52 6.96 9.56 -10.70
CA ILE A 52 5.66 8.93 -10.43
C ILE A 52 4.89 9.60 -9.29
N GLU A 53 5.53 10.48 -8.52
CA GLU A 53 4.87 11.15 -7.40
C GLU A 53 3.73 12.04 -7.91
N GLY A 54 2.55 11.88 -7.29
CA GLY A 54 1.31 12.55 -7.72
C GLY A 54 0.51 11.82 -8.81
N PHE A 55 1.03 10.73 -9.38
CA PHE A 55 0.26 9.89 -10.30
C PHE A 55 -0.61 8.89 -9.54
N SER A 56 -1.77 8.57 -10.11
CA SER A 56 -2.65 7.53 -9.56
C SER A 56 -2.03 6.15 -9.75
N VAL A 57 -2.22 5.23 -8.79
CA VAL A 57 -1.83 3.82 -8.95
C VAL A 57 -2.52 3.13 -10.14
N ALA A 58 -3.64 3.68 -10.62
CA ALA A 58 -4.31 3.19 -11.82
C ALA A 58 -3.58 3.56 -13.12
N GLU A 59 -2.62 4.48 -13.08
CA GLU A 59 -1.83 4.85 -14.24
C GLU A 59 -0.78 3.78 -14.55
N TYR A 60 -0.63 3.46 -15.84
CA TYR A 60 0.34 2.49 -16.32
C TYR A 60 1.76 2.83 -15.87
N THR A 61 2.13 4.12 -15.85
CA THR A 61 3.40 4.66 -15.34
C THR A 61 3.72 4.21 -13.92
N VAL A 62 2.70 3.94 -13.09
CA VAL A 62 2.87 3.48 -11.70
C VAL A 62 2.80 1.96 -11.61
N TYR A 63 1.70 1.33 -12.03
CA TYR A 63 1.50 -0.10 -11.73
C TYR A 63 2.47 -1.01 -12.50
N GLN A 64 3.08 -0.55 -13.60
CA GLN A 64 4.11 -1.32 -14.31
C GLN A 64 5.43 -1.46 -13.53
N LEU A 65 5.63 -0.61 -12.51
CA LEU A 65 6.82 -0.66 -11.65
C LEU A 65 6.71 -1.73 -10.55
N ILE A 66 5.51 -2.30 -10.36
CA ILE A 66 5.25 -3.35 -9.38
C ILE A 66 5.63 -4.70 -10.02
N PRO A 67 6.62 -5.43 -9.47
CA PRO A 67 7.08 -6.68 -10.04
C PRO A 67 6.02 -7.76 -9.90
N GLY A 68 5.81 -8.54 -10.95
CA GLY A 68 4.89 -9.65 -10.90
C GLY A 68 4.62 -10.26 -12.28
N PRO A 69 4.13 -11.51 -12.33
CA PRO A 69 3.82 -12.19 -13.58
C PRO A 69 2.55 -11.68 -14.27
N LYS A 70 1.72 -10.89 -13.59
CA LYS A 70 0.47 -10.34 -14.12
C LYS A 70 0.35 -8.85 -13.80
N ILE A 71 -0.45 -8.15 -14.59
CA ILE A 71 -0.90 -6.79 -14.26
C ILE A 71 -1.51 -6.81 -12.84
N PRO A 72 -1.04 -5.96 -11.92
CA PRO A 72 -1.59 -5.89 -10.57
C PRO A 72 -3.09 -5.58 -10.56
N ASN A 73 -3.80 -6.12 -9.57
CA ASN A 73 -5.19 -5.75 -9.30
C ASN A 73 -5.26 -4.29 -8.81
N VAL A 74 -5.42 -3.35 -9.75
CA VAL A 74 -5.46 -1.91 -9.45
C VAL A 74 -6.53 -1.56 -8.43
N ALA A 75 -7.68 -2.24 -8.43
CA ALA A 75 -8.74 -1.99 -7.47
C ALA A 75 -8.30 -2.30 -6.03
N LEU A 76 -7.57 -3.41 -5.83
CA LEU A 76 -6.96 -3.75 -4.53
C LEU A 76 -5.93 -2.69 -4.12
N LEU A 77 -5.05 -2.30 -5.04
CA LEU A 77 -3.98 -1.34 -4.76
C LEU A 77 -4.52 0.05 -4.42
N SER A 78 -5.52 0.53 -5.16
CA SER A 78 -6.18 1.81 -4.88
C SER A 78 -6.85 1.79 -3.52
N GLN A 79 -7.52 0.70 -3.14
CA GLN A 79 -8.14 0.61 -1.81
C GLN A 79 -7.11 0.59 -0.69
N LEU A 80 -5.98 -0.10 -0.86
CA LEU A 80 -4.88 -0.08 0.12
C LEU A 80 -4.25 1.31 0.26
N GLN A 81 -4.07 2.03 -0.85
CA GLN A 81 -3.60 3.41 -0.82
C GLN A 81 -4.61 4.32 -0.10
N SER A 82 -5.90 4.23 -0.41
CA SER A 82 -6.94 4.98 0.29
C SER A 82 -6.98 4.67 1.78
N ALA A 83 -6.83 3.40 2.18
CA ALA A 83 -6.78 3.02 3.59
C ALA A 83 -5.61 3.69 4.33
N HIS A 84 -4.43 3.69 3.71
CA HIS A 84 -3.25 4.37 4.25
C HIS A 84 -3.47 5.88 4.39
N ASP A 85 -4.00 6.52 3.35
CA ASP A 85 -4.17 7.98 3.30
C ASP A 85 -5.28 8.46 4.26
N ASN A 86 -6.36 7.68 4.40
CA ASN A 86 -7.41 7.92 5.39
C ASN A 86 -6.85 7.80 6.81
N ALA A 87 -6.10 6.73 7.10
CA ALA A 87 -5.50 6.50 8.42
C ALA A 87 -4.54 7.63 8.82
N ALA A 88 -3.86 8.25 7.85
CA ALA A 88 -2.97 9.41 8.06
C ALA A 88 -3.69 10.65 8.63
N SER A 89 -5.02 10.68 8.57
CA SER A 89 -5.85 11.77 9.10
C SER A 89 -6.44 11.46 10.48
N THR A 90 -6.03 10.36 11.11
CA THR A 90 -6.52 9.89 12.40
C THR A 90 -5.42 9.93 13.48
N ASP A 91 -5.83 9.97 14.75
CA ASP A 91 -4.90 9.96 15.89
C ASP A 91 -4.20 8.59 16.09
N ASP A 92 -4.84 7.51 15.65
CA ASP A 92 -4.32 6.14 15.74
C ASP A 92 -4.23 5.49 14.36
N PHE A 93 -3.19 5.91 13.62
CA PHE A 93 -2.90 5.45 12.26
C PHE A 93 -2.90 3.93 12.14
N ILE A 94 -2.27 3.21 13.08
CA ILE A 94 -2.09 1.76 12.97
C ILE A 94 -3.41 1.04 13.16
N THR A 95 -4.19 1.40 14.19
CA THR A 95 -5.48 0.77 14.42
C THR A 95 -6.44 1.02 13.26
N ASP A 96 -6.50 2.26 12.75
CA ASP A 96 -7.38 2.60 11.64
C ASP A 96 -6.98 1.90 10.34
N PHE A 97 -5.69 1.92 10.00
CA PHE A 97 -5.17 1.20 8.83
C PHE A 97 -5.44 -0.30 8.92
N LYS A 98 -5.20 -0.95 10.08
CA LYS A 98 -5.48 -2.39 10.27
C LYS A 98 -6.95 -2.72 10.05
N ASN A 99 -7.87 -1.89 10.55
CA ASN A 99 -9.31 -2.09 10.38
C ASN A 99 -9.74 -1.97 8.91
N GLN A 100 -9.26 -0.95 8.21
CA GLN A 100 -9.54 -0.78 6.80
C GLN A 100 -8.93 -1.90 5.95
N ALA A 101 -7.67 -2.29 6.20
CA ALA A 101 -7.01 -3.40 5.52
C ALA A 101 -7.74 -4.74 5.71
N ARG A 102 -8.31 -5.00 6.90
CA ARG A 102 -9.13 -6.19 7.16
C ARG A 102 -10.40 -6.19 6.30
N ASN A 103 -11.07 -5.04 6.18
CA ASN A 103 -12.27 -4.92 5.32
C ASN A 103 -11.92 -5.14 3.85
N ILE A 104 -10.79 -4.61 3.39
CA ILE A 104 -10.28 -4.80 2.02
C ILE A 104 -10.01 -6.28 1.77
N ALA A 105 -9.26 -6.96 2.66
CA ALA A 105 -8.98 -8.38 2.52
C ALA A 105 -10.26 -9.21 2.39
N ASN A 106 -11.26 -8.95 3.23
CA ASN A 106 -12.57 -9.61 3.16
C ASN A 106 -13.25 -9.37 1.79
N GLY A 107 -13.21 -8.14 1.26
CA GLY A 107 -13.81 -7.79 -0.03
C GLY A 107 -13.16 -8.49 -1.23
N PHE A 108 -11.86 -8.82 -1.13
CA PHE A 108 -11.11 -9.53 -2.17
C PHE A 108 -10.93 -11.04 -1.89
N GLY A 109 -11.49 -11.55 -0.79
CA GLY A 109 -11.33 -12.96 -0.38
C GLY A 109 -9.89 -13.34 -0.01
N LEU A 110 -9.13 -12.41 0.57
CA LEU A 110 -7.75 -12.57 1.00
C LEU A 110 -7.66 -12.97 2.48
N ASN A 111 -6.57 -13.65 2.84
CA ASN A 111 -6.23 -13.99 4.22
C ASN A 111 -5.71 -12.76 4.98
N THR A 112 -6.04 -12.66 6.27
CA THR A 112 -5.76 -11.51 7.14
C THR A 112 -4.65 -11.74 8.17
N GLU A 113 -4.01 -12.92 8.22
CA GLU A 113 -3.01 -13.29 9.23
C GLU A 113 -1.84 -12.28 9.32
N VAL A 114 -1.47 -11.66 8.19
CA VAL A 114 -0.44 -10.62 8.17
C VAL A 114 -0.76 -9.43 9.08
N LEU A 115 -2.02 -9.16 9.39
CA LEU A 115 -2.42 -8.04 10.27
C LEU A 115 -2.11 -8.32 11.75
N ASP A 116 -1.95 -9.58 12.12
CA ASP A 116 -1.84 -10.05 13.51
C ASP A 116 -0.39 -10.41 13.89
N HIS A 117 0.55 -10.36 12.94
CA HIS A 117 1.93 -10.86 13.10
C HIS A 117 3.03 -9.85 12.72
N VAL A 118 2.73 -8.55 12.79
CA VAL A 118 3.70 -7.45 12.57
C VAL A 118 3.82 -6.60 13.81
#